data_AF-A0A9E5KWJ2-F1
#
_entry.id   AF-A0A9E5KWJ2-F1
#
_cell.length_a   1.000
_cell.length_b   1.000
_cell.length_c   1.000
_cell.angle_alpha   90.00
_cell.angle_beta   90.00
_cell.angle_gamma   90.00
#
_symmetry.space_group_name_H-M   'P 1'
#
loop_
_entity.id
_entity.type
_entity.pdbx_description
1 polymer ?
#
loop_
_entity_poly.entity_id
_entity_poly.type
_entity_poly.pdbx_seq_one_letter_code
_entity_poly.pdbx_strand_id
1 'polypeptide(L)'
;ATRYEMLYIDGMNTGRGFNVVFDQAYLWDNQVSISWPLAHNVLSAEIYASATGAKGDLDDIHPSSLAWYYSIGAGVKLRVPGFPLGLYLVKNASYINDTFTWVEGPIFKSQRADSGLKLVLAITTTLY
;
A
#
# COMPACT_ATOMS: atom_id res chain seq x y z
N ALA A 1 1.43 -23.45 12.58
CA ALA A 1 1.73 -23.14 11.17
C ALA A 1 3.23 -22.97 11.00
N THR A 2 3.87 -23.67 10.08
CA THR A 2 5.29 -23.45 9.73
C THR A 2 5.40 -22.09 9.04
N ARG A 3 6.42 -21.28 9.37
CA ARG A 3 6.65 -19.91 8.85
C ARG A 3 6.55 -19.74 7.32
N TYR A 4 6.65 -20.83 6.56
CA TYR A 4 6.51 -20.86 5.11
C TYR A 4 5.09 -20.60 4.57
N GLU A 5 4.05 -20.65 5.41
CA GLU A 5 2.66 -20.42 5.00
C GLU A 5 2.13 -19.03 5.43
N MET A 6 2.98 -18.18 6.01
CA MET A 6 2.57 -16.89 6.53
C MET A 6 2.56 -15.81 5.44
N LEU A 7 1.54 -14.96 5.47
CA LEU A 7 1.33 -13.85 4.55
C LEU A 7 2.24 -12.68 4.90
N TYR A 8 2.47 -11.82 3.91
CA TYR A 8 3.30 -10.64 4.04
C TYR A 8 2.68 -9.43 3.36
N ILE A 9 2.95 -8.25 3.93
CA ILE A 9 2.72 -6.96 3.29
C ILE A 9 4.03 -6.57 2.64
N ASP A 10 4.08 -6.44 1.32
CA ASP A 10 5.31 -6.16 0.56
C ASP A 10 5.64 -4.67 0.43
N GLY A 11 4.64 -3.78 0.58
CA GLY A 11 4.87 -2.35 0.42
C GLY A 11 4.94 -1.86 -1.02
N MET A 12 5.01 -2.76 -2.00
CA MET A 12 4.93 -2.46 -3.43
C MET A 12 3.55 -2.71 -4.03
N ASN A 13 2.90 -3.83 -3.67
CA ASN A 13 1.57 -4.19 -4.17
C ASN A 13 0.50 -4.05 -3.08
N THR A 14 0.71 -4.69 -1.93
CA THR A 14 -0.14 -4.64 -0.74
C THR A 14 0.45 -3.69 0.30
N GLY A 15 -0.37 -2.83 0.92
CA GLY A 15 0.11 -1.81 1.87
C GLY A 15 1.16 -0.88 1.26
N ARG A 16 0.89 -0.36 0.05
CA ARG A 16 1.87 0.43 -0.72
C ARG A 16 2.52 1.54 0.11
N GLY A 17 3.85 1.63 0.15
CA GLY A 17 4.60 2.62 0.92
C GLY A 17 4.91 2.23 2.38
N PHE A 18 4.40 1.10 2.87
CA PHE A 18 4.89 0.49 4.12
C PHE A 18 6.14 -0.36 3.86
N ASN A 19 6.94 -0.58 4.91
CA ASN A 19 8.02 -1.56 4.85
C ASN A 19 7.43 -2.98 4.88
N VAL A 20 8.23 -3.96 4.47
CA VAL A 20 7.77 -5.35 4.45
C VAL A 20 7.40 -5.82 5.86
N VAL A 21 6.17 -6.32 6.02
CA VAL A 21 5.68 -6.91 7.28
C VAL A 21 5.52 -8.41 7.07
N PHE A 22 6.36 -9.21 7.73
CA PHE A 22 6.38 -10.67 7.66
C PHE A 22 5.50 -11.31 8.75
N ASP A 23 5.39 -12.65 8.70
CA ASP A 23 4.80 -13.49 9.74
C ASP A 23 3.33 -13.14 10.07
N GLN A 24 2.52 -12.81 9.06
CA GLN A 24 1.08 -12.56 9.25
C GLN A 24 0.27 -13.83 8.96
N ALA A 25 -0.42 -14.36 9.96
CA ALA A 25 -1.30 -15.52 9.80
C ALA A 25 -2.63 -15.15 9.11
N TYR A 26 -3.04 -13.88 9.21
CA TYR A 26 -4.23 -13.35 8.55
C TYR A 26 -3.94 -12.00 7.89
N LEU A 27 -4.41 -11.82 6.65
CA LEU A 27 -4.29 -10.57 5.90
C LEU A 27 -5.60 -10.30 5.16
N TRP A 28 -6.19 -9.14 5.42
CA TRP A 28 -7.30 -8.58 4.65
C TRP A 28 -6.79 -7.34 3.93
N ASP A 29 -6.90 -7.29 2.60
CA ASP A 29 -6.60 -6.08 1.84
C ASP A 29 -7.84 -5.58 1.07
N ASN A 30 -8.17 -4.30 1.21
CA ASN A 30 -9.13 -3.62 0.35
C ASN A 30 -8.42 -2.50 -0.39
N GLN A 31 -8.60 -2.43 -1.70
CA GLN A 31 -8.09 -1.34 -2.51
C GLN A 31 -9.17 -0.82 -3.44
N VAL A 32 -9.29 0.51 -3.49
CA VAL A 32 -10.09 1.22 -4.50
C VAL A 32 -9.13 2.10 -5.30
N SER A 33 -9.17 1.95 -6.62
CA SER A 33 -8.35 2.72 -7.54
C SER A 33 -9.20 3.31 -8.65
N ILE A 34 -8.99 4.58 -8.95
CA ILE A 34 -9.61 5.27 -10.09
C ILE A 34 -8.48 5.66 -11.04
N SER A 35 -8.57 5.22 -12.30
CA SER A 35 -7.57 5.47 -13.31
C SER A 35 -8.17 6.05 -14.58
N TRP A 36 -7.51 7.04 -15.14
CA TRP A 36 -7.88 7.70 -16.39
C TRP A 36 -6.70 7.74 -17.36
N PRO A 37 -6.94 7.50 -18.66
CA PRO A 37 -5.89 7.58 -19.66
C PRO A 37 -5.45 9.04 -19.85
N LEU A 38 -4.15 9.30 -19.69
CA LEU A 38 -3.53 10.58 -20.06
C LEU A 38 -3.08 10.56 -21.52
N ALA A 39 -2.50 9.43 -21.93
CA ALA A 39 -2.16 9.14 -23.31
C ALA A 39 -2.65 7.72 -23.64
N HIS A 40 -3.43 7.60 -24.70
CA HIS A 40 -4.00 6.33 -25.15
C HIS A 40 -2.89 5.27 -25.29
N ASN A 41 -3.07 4.13 -24.62
CA ASN A 41 -2.19 2.96 -24.61
C ASN A 41 -0.74 3.19 -24.13
N VAL A 42 -0.43 4.36 -23.55
CA VAL A 42 0.94 4.67 -23.10
C VAL A 42 0.98 5.08 -21.64
N LEU A 43 0.11 6.00 -21.20
CA LEU A 43 0.19 6.59 -19.87
C LEU A 43 -1.19 6.78 -19.27
N SER A 44 -1.32 6.50 -17.98
CA SER A 44 -2.53 6.77 -17.23
C SER A 44 -2.20 7.35 -15.89
N ALA A 45 -3.00 8.32 -15.46
CA ALA A 45 -2.98 8.73 -14.08
C ALA A 45 -3.89 7.80 -13.27
N GLU A 46 -3.52 7.62 -12.01
CA GLU A 46 -4.26 6.81 -11.07
C GLU A 46 -4.20 7.44 -9.69
N ILE A 47 -5.35 7.51 -9.05
CA ILE A 47 -5.44 7.71 -7.61
C ILE A 47 -5.92 6.41 -6.98
N TYR A 48 -5.41 6.10 -5.81
CA TYR A 48 -5.82 4.90 -5.09
C TYR A 48 -5.85 5.15 -3.59
N ALA A 49 -6.71 4.39 -2.92
CA ALA A 49 -6.73 4.24 -1.48
C ALA A 49 -6.79 2.75 -1.17
N SER A 50 -6.04 2.32 -0.16
CA SER A 50 -5.99 0.95 0.31
C SER A 50 -6.04 0.90 1.84
N ALA A 51 -6.69 -0.14 2.36
CA ALA A 51 -6.75 -0.46 3.78
C ALA A 51 -6.43 -1.95 3.94
N THR A 52 -5.25 -2.23 4.50
CA THR A 52 -4.76 -3.58 4.75
C THR A 52 -4.80 -3.88 6.25
N GLY A 53 -5.61 -4.84 6.69
CA GLY A 53 -5.59 -5.37 8.06
C GLY A 53 -4.72 -6.62 8.13
N ALA A 54 -3.77 -6.67 9.07
CA ALA A 54 -2.88 -7.82 9.26
C ALA A 54 -2.87 -8.29 10.72
N LYS A 55 -2.73 -9.59 10.93
CA LYS A 55 -2.53 -10.18 12.27
C LYS A 55 -1.59 -11.38 12.20
N GLY A 56 -0.69 -11.49 13.19
CA GLY A 56 0.27 -12.58 13.31
C GLY A 56 -0.29 -13.88 13.88
N ASP A 57 -1.47 -13.85 14.50
CA ASP A 57 -2.10 -14.98 15.18
C ASP A 57 -3.59 -15.11 14.78
N LEU A 58 -4.10 -16.34 14.75
CA LEU A 58 -5.46 -16.71 14.38
C LEU A 58 -6.38 -16.90 15.59
N ASP A 59 -5.86 -16.81 16.82
CA ASP A 59 -6.63 -17.06 18.05
C ASP A 59 -7.84 -16.12 18.23
N ASP A 60 -7.82 -14.92 17.65
CA ASP A 60 -8.95 -13.99 17.67
C ASP A 60 -8.97 -13.11 16.42
N ILE A 61 -9.93 -13.25 15.51
CA ILE A 61 -9.95 -12.49 14.23
C ILE A 61 -11.11 -11.50 14.27
N HIS A 62 -10.94 -10.43 15.06
CA HIS A 62 -11.90 -9.33 15.13
C HIS A 62 -11.32 -8.05 14.50
N PRO A 63 -12.14 -7.22 13.80
CA PRO A 63 -11.71 -5.95 13.19
C PRO A 63 -10.92 -5.02 14.10
N SER A 64 -11.23 -5.00 15.40
CA SER A 64 -10.54 -4.19 16.42
C SER A 64 -9.17 -4.73 16.82
N SER A 65 -8.92 -6.02 16.60
CA SER A 65 -7.67 -6.70 16.98
C SER A 65 -6.65 -6.77 15.83
N LEU A 66 -7.01 -6.22 14.67
CA LEU A 66 -6.19 -6.18 13.46
C LEU A 66 -5.33 -4.92 13.44
N ALA A 67 -4.06 -5.07 13.05
CA ALA A 67 -3.20 -3.95 12.72
C ALA A 67 -3.60 -3.42 11.35
N TRP A 68 -4.15 -2.21 11.29
CA TRP A 68 -4.60 -1.60 10.04
C TRP A 68 -3.52 -0.69 9.45
N TYR A 69 -3.26 -0.90 8.17
CA TYR A 69 -2.30 -0.17 7.35
C TYR A 69 -3.07 0.53 6.23
N TYR A 70 -3.21 1.84 6.34
CA TYR A 70 -3.86 2.68 5.35
C TYR A 70 -2.82 3.33 4.44
N SER A 71 -3.09 3.30 3.15
CA SER A 71 -2.27 3.97 2.15
C SER A 71 -3.18 4.70 1.18
N ILE A 72 -2.88 5.96 0.94
CA ILE A 72 -3.54 6.76 -0.10
C ILE A 72 -2.47 7.36 -0.98
N GLY A 73 -2.66 7.31 -2.29
CA GLY A 73 -1.66 7.82 -3.21
C GLY A 73 -2.21 8.21 -4.56
N ALA A 74 -1.41 8.99 -5.26
CA ALA A 74 -1.65 9.40 -6.63
C ALA A 74 -0.38 9.18 -7.44
N GLY A 75 -0.53 8.73 -8.67
CA GLY A 75 0.61 8.37 -9.50
C GLY A 75 0.26 8.30 -10.97
N VAL A 76 1.29 7.96 -11.73
CA VAL A 76 1.18 7.67 -13.15
C VAL A 76 1.67 6.26 -13.41
N LYS A 77 0.95 5.53 -14.25
CA LYS A 77 1.30 4.18 -14.69
C LYS A 77 1.45 4.13 -16.19
N LEU A 78 2.48 3.43 -16.65
CA LEU A 78 2.68 3.14 -18.05
C LEU A 78 1.76 1.98 -18.44
N ARG A 79 1.04 2.16 -19.55
CA ARG A 79 0.15 1.14 -20.16
C ARG A 79 0.80 0.45 -21.36
N VAL A 80 2.11 0.60 -21.53
CA VAL A 80 2.86 -0.02 -22.62
C VAL A 80 2.94 -1.54 -22.39
N PRO A 81 2.56 -2.39 -23.36
CA PRO A 81 2.70 -3.83 -23.25
C PRO A 81 4.14 -4.22 -22.91
N GLY A 82 4.34 -5.03 -21.86
CA GLY A 82 5.66 -5.49 -21.41
C GLY A 82 6.42 -4.54 -20.48
N PHE A 83 5.89 -3.36 -20.16
CA PHE A 83 6.52 -2.43 -19.21
C PHE A 83 5.55 -1.91 -18.14
N PRO A 84 5.18 -2.75 -17.16
CA PRO A 84 4.17 -2.47 -16.14
C PRO A 84 4.70 -1.60 -14.99
N LEU A 85 5.33 -0.45 -15.29
CA LEU A 85 5.82 0.45 -14.24
C LEU A 85 4.80 1.54 -13.90
N GLY A 86 4.61 1.77 -12.61
CA GLY A 86 3.89 2.92 -12.11
C GLY A 86 4.67 3.62 -11.01
N LEU A 87 4.64 4.95 -11.03
CA LEU A 87 5.28 5.80 -10.05
C LEU A 87 4.20 6.54 -9.26
N TYR A 88 4.19 6.33 -7.95
CA TYR A 88 3.15 6.82 -7.05
C TYR A 88 3.73 7.64 -5.91
N LEU A 89 3.13 8.78 -5.64
CA LEU A 89 3.31 9.50 -4.39
C LEU A 89 2.26 9.03 -3.40
N VAL A 90 2.72 8.57 -2.24
CA VAL A 90 1.90 7.84 -1.27
C VAL A 90 2.01 8.48 0.11
N LYS A 91 0.88 8.60 0.78
CA LYS A 91 0.78 8.90 2.21
C LYS A 91 0.29 7.65 2.93
N ASN A 92 0.96 7.33 4.03
CA ASN A 92 0.69 6.14 4.83
C ASN A 92 0.20 6.54 6.22
N ALA A 93 -0.73 5.75 6.76
CA ALA A 93 -1.19 5.85 8.14
C ALA A 93 -1.43 4.45 8.71
N SER A 94 -1.02 4.23 9.95
CA SER A 94 -1.20 2.97 10.66
C SER A 94 -2.13 3.15 11.86
N TYR A 95 -2.98 2.18 12.09
CA TYR A 95 -3.78 2.05 13.29
C TYR A 95 -3.46 0.70 13.95
N ILE A 96 -2.65 0.76 15.01
CA ILE A 96 -2.11 -0.41 15.71
C ILE A 96 -2.29 -0.16 17.20
N ASN A 97 -2.83 -1.14 17.93
CA ASN A 97 -3.07 -1.06 19.39
C ASN A 97 -3.79 0.23 19.79
N ASP A 98 -4.94 0.48 19.16
CA ASP A 98 -5.80 1.67 19.34
C ASP A 98 -5.15 3.04 19.05
N THR A 99 -3.95 3.05 18.48
CA THR A 99 -3.21 4.29 18.21
C THR A 99 -3.14 4.56 16.71
N PHE A 100 -3.77 5.66 16.28
CA PHE A 100 -3.68 6.14 14.91
C PHE A 100 -2.43 7.01 14.73
N THR A 101 -1.56 6.63 13.79
CA THR A 101 -0.31 7.32 13.51
C THR A 101 -0.13 7.52 12.01
N TRP A 102 0.14 8.76 11.61
CA TRP A 102 0.60 9.03 10.25
C TRP A 102 2.07 8.67 10.12
N VAL A 103 2.42 8.00 9.03
CA VAL A 103 3.81 7.62 8.75
C VAL A 103 4.52 8.77 8.05
N GLU A 104 5.72 9.09 8.51
CA GLU A 104 6.58 10.10 7.92
C GLU A 104 7.04 9.66 6.51
N GLY A 105 7.12 10.64 5.60
CA GLY A 105 7.66 10.45 4.26
C GLY A 105 8.87 11.36 4.00
N PRO A 106 9.86 10.92 3.20
CA PRO A 106 11.07 11.71 2.93
C PRO A 106 10.84 12.91 2.00
N ILE A 107 9.74 12.95 1.23
CA ILE A 107 9.48 13.98 0.21
C ILE A 107 8.39 14.94 0.71
N PHE A 108 8.50 16.24 0.42
CA PHE A 108 7.57 17.30 0.88
C PHE A 108 7.40 17.33 2.41
N LYS A 109 8.48 17.06 3.15
CA LYS A 109 8.50 17.10 4.62
C LYS A 109 8.44 18.55 5.12
N SER A 110 7.51 18.81 6.03
CA SER A 110 7.45 20.06 6.81
C SER A 110 8.10 19.87 8.20
N GLN A 111 8.07 20.89 9.05
CA GLN A 111 8.59 20.83 10.43
C GLN A 111 7.81 19.87 11.36
N ARG A 112 6.70 19.27 10.89
CA ARG A 112 5.93 18.29 11.67
C ARG A 112 6.44 16.86 11.43
N ALA A 113 6.57 16.09 12.50
CA ALA A 113 7.09 14.72 12.50
C ALA A 113 6.18 13.72 11.75
N ASP A 114 4.92 14.08 11.49
CA ASP A 114 3.93 13.26 10.79
C ASP A 114 3.76 13.65 9.31
N SER A 115 4.59 14.58 8.81
CA SER A 115 4.48 15.14 7.47
C SER A 115 5.29 14.36 6.43
N GLY A 116 5.06 14.67 5.15
CA GLY A 116 5.79 14.10 4.03
C GLY A 116 5.14 12.88 3.38
N LEU A 117 5.56 12.62 2.15
CA LEU A 117 5.08 11.60 1.24
C LEU A 117 6.23 10.65 0.87
N LYS A 118 5.88 9.43 0.49
CA LYS A 118 6.82 8.44 -0.04
C LYS A 118 6.61 8.30 -1.54
N LEU A 119 7.72 8.16 -2.27
CA LEU A 119 7.67 7.78 -3.68
C LEU A 119 7.79 6.27 -3.75
N VAL A 120 6.79 5.62 -4.34
CA VAL A 120 6.72 4.17 -4.49
C VAL A 120 6.74 3.83 -5.97
N LEU A 121 7.68 2.98 -6.35
CA LEU A 121 7.66 2.32 -7.65
C LEU A 121 6.84 1.05 -7.52
N ALA A 122 5.66 1.03 -8.15
CA ALA A 122 4.81 -0.15 -8.19
C ALA A 122 5.00 -0.87 -9.53
N ILE A 123 5.11 -2.19 -9.47
CA ILE A 123 5.15 -3.06 -10.64
C ILE A 123 3.81 -3.77 -10.71
N THR A 124 2.98 -3.38 -11.67
CA THR A 124 1.61 -3.89 -11.79
C THR A 124 1.49 -4.75 -13.02
N THR A 125 1.83 -6.03 -12.92
CA THR A 125 1.70 -6.96 -14.05
C THR A 125 0.23 -7.15 -14.42
N THR A 126 -0.19 -6.58 -15.54
CA THR A 126 -1.48 -6.86 -16.17
C THR A 126 -1.25 -7.83 -17.33
N LEU A 127 -1.80 -9.04 -17.24
CA LEU A 127 -1.95 -9.92 -18.40
C LEU A 127 -3.15 -9.38 -19.21
N TYR A 128 -2.88 -8.84 -20.39
CA TYR A 128 -3.89 -8.50 -21.39
C TYR A 128 -4.00 -9.63 -22.41
#